data_AF-A0A1Z8N3Y7-F1
#
_entry.id   AF-A0A1Z8N3Y7-F1
#
_cell.length_a   1.000
_cell.length_b   1.000
_cell.length_c   1.000
_cell.angle_alpha   90.00
_cell.angle_beta   90.00
_cell.angle_gamma   90.00
#
_symmetry.space_group_name_H-M   'P 1'
#
loop_
_entity.id
_entity.type
_entity.pdbx_description
1 polymer ?
#
loop_
_entity_poly.entity_id
_entity_poly.type
_entity_poly.pdbx_seq_one_letter_code
_entity_poly.pdbx_strand_id
1 'polypeptide(L)'
;MNEIQRSLASDPWTADGDELEMKDKVLGLIRERLRSSVYIAIRSVEAQYSEGKLYFRGILPTFYTKQVLLSLAEDLAAKGVIKIVDETRVLKH
;
A
#
# COMPACT_ATOMS: atom_id res chain seq x y z
N MET A 1 26.20 -11.47 -24.31
CA MET A 1 25.11 -12.15 -23.57
C MET A 1 24.71 -11.20 -22.45
N ASN A 2 23.57 -10.51 -22.61
CA ASN A 2 23.19 -9.33 -21.83
C ASN A 2 22.54 -9.70 -20.49
N GLU A 3 23.20 -9.36 -19.39
CA GLU A 3 22.65 -9.37 -18.01
C GLU A 3 21.73 -8.16 -17.72
N ILE A 4 20.93 -7.72 -18.68
CA ILE A 4 20.01 -6.56 -18.51
C ILE A 4 18.53 -7.01 -18.48
N GLN A 5 18.26 -8.32 -18.45
CA GLN A 5 16.89 -8.86 -18.46
C GLN A 5 16.36 -9.31 -17.08
N ARG A 6 17.01 -8.97 -15.97
CA ARG A 6 16.72 -9.61 -14.67
C ARG A 6 16.32 -8.71 -13.49
N SER A 7 15.88 -7.47 -13.73
CA SER A 7 15.31 -6.67 -12.64
C SER A 7 14.31 -5.60 -13.10
N LEU A 8 13.42 -5.95 -14.02
CA LEU A 8 12.09 -5.34 -14.08
C LEU A 8 11.17 -6.25 -13.25
N ALA A 9 11.36 -6.24 -11.93
CA ALA A 9 10.30 -6.71 -11.05
C ALA A 9 9.08 -5.84 -11.37
N SER A 10 7.93 -6.46 -11.66
CA SER A 10 6.65 -5.79 -11.92
C SER A 10 6.53 -4.55 -11.06
N ASP A 11 6.65 -3.38 -11.68
CA ASP A 11 6.43 -2.14 -10.98
C ASP A 11 4.93 -2.12 -10.59
N PRO A 12 4.58 -2.08 -9.29
CA PRO A 12 3.18 -2.08 -8.85
C PRO A 12 2.38 -0.88 -9.38
N TRP A 13 3.05 0.14 -9.92
CA TRP A 13 2.46 1.30 -10.60
C TRP A 13 1.96 1.00 -12.04
N THR A 14 2.26 -0.17 -12.59
CA THR A 14 1.78 -0.65 -13.91
C THR A 14 0.91 -1.89 -13.71
N ALA A 15 -0.36 -1.85 -14.09
CA ALA A 15 -1.32 -2.95 -13.84
C ALA A 15 -2.00 -3.45 -15.12
N ASP A 16 -2.27 -4.76 -15.17
CA ASP A 16 -3.00 -5.47 -16.24
C ASP A 16 -4.48 -5.75 -15.85
N GLY A 17 -5.31 -6.16 -16.83
CA GLY A 17 -6.79 -6.03 -16.81
C GLY A 17 -7.60 -6.77 -15.73
N ASP A 18 -7.31 -8.04 -15.41
CA ASP A 18 -8.08 -8.82 -14.40
C ASP A 18 -7.73 -8.43 -12.95
N GLU A 19 -6.52 -7.93 -12.77
CA GLU A 19 -6.07 -7.36 -11.50
C GLU A 19 -6.81 -6.06 -11.17
N LEU A 20 -7.33 -5.38 -12.18
CA LEU A 20 -7.95 -4.06 -12.07
C LEU A 20 -9.17 -4.05 -11.15
N GLU A 21 -10.06 -5.04 -11.23
CA GLU A 21 -11.28 -5.08 -10.40
C GLU A 21 -10.95 -5.30 -8.91
N MET A 22 -10.03 -6.22 -8.63
CA MET A 22 -9.59 -6.47 -7.26
C MET A 22 -8.81 -5.27 -6.70
N LYS A 23 -7.95 -4.69 -7.53
CA LYS A 23 -7.22 -3.46 -7.25
C LYS A 23 -8.19 -2.34 -6.86
N ASP A 24 -9.24 -2.11 -7.62
CA ASP A 24 -10.20 -1.04 -7.33
C ASP A 24 -10.97 -1.29 -6.02
N LYS A 25 -11.33 -2.54 -5.71
CA LYS A 25 -11.98 -2.89 -4.43
C LYS A 25 -11.06 -2.64 -3.24
N VAL A 26 -9.82 -3.16 -3.27
CA VAL A 26 -8.85 -3.01 -2.18
C VAL A 26 -8.45 -1.54 -2.02
N LEU A 27 -8.14 -0.86 -3.13
CA LEU A 27 -7.74 0.54 -3.11
C LEU A 27 -8.87 1.48 -2.71
N GLY A 28 -10.10 1.21 -3.15
CA GLY A 28 -11.27 1.98 -2.73
C GLY A 28 -11.45 1.93 -1.22
N LEU A 29 -11.45 0.72 -0.66
CA LEU A 29 -11.61 0.50 0.79
C LEU A 29 -10.48 1.14 1.60
N ILE A 30 -9.22 0.93 1.21
CA ILE A 30 -8.11 1.50 1.98
C ILE A 30 -8.09 3.03 1.87
N ARG A 31 -8.37 3.62 0.70
CA ARG A 31 -8.46 5.08 0.56
C ARG A 31 -9.58 5.68 1.41
N GLU A 32 -10.71 5.01 1.51
CA GLU A 32 -11.79 5.42 2.42
C GLU A 32 -11.34 5.40 3.89
N ARG A 33 -10.66 4.33 4.31
CA ARG A 33 -10.12 4.21 5.68
C ARG A 33 -9.06 5.27 5.99
N LEU A 34 -8.12 5.50 5.06
CA LEU A 34 -7.09 6.54 5.19
C LEU A 34 -7.74 7.93 5.34
N ARG A 35 -8.75 8.25 4.52
CA ARG A 35 -9.50 9.51 4.62
C ARG A 35 -10.28 9.65 5.92
N SER A 36 -10.85 8.55 6.41
CA SER A 36 -11.65 8.51 7.64
C SER A 36 -10.79 8.56 8.91
N SER A 37 -9.49 8.30 8.79
CA SER A 37 -8.55 8.41 9.91
C SER A 37 -8.45 9.85 10.42
N VAL A 38 -8.37 10.00 11.75
CA VAL A 38 -8.19 11.30 12.42
C VAL A 38 -6.78 11.86 12.19
N TYR A 39 -5.83 11.02 11.79
CA TYR A 39 -4.43 11.41 11.56
C TYR A 39 -4.23 11.97 10.14
N ILE A 40 -3.99 13.28 10.02
CA ILE A 40 -3.77 13.96 8.73
C ILE A 40 -2.62 13.32 7.93
N ALA A 41 -1.53 12.94 8.60
CA ALA A 41 -0.39 12.33 7.92
C ALA A 41 -0.69 10.95 7.32
N ILE A 42 -1.67 10.22 7.87
CA ILE A 42 -2.16 8.97 7.25
C ILE A 42 -2.90 9.30 5.94
N ARG A 43 -3.59 10.45 5.86
CA ARG A 43 -4.24 10.90 4.62
C ARG A 43 -3.25 11.26 3.51
N SER A 44 -1.99 11.56 3.85
CA SER A 44 -0.91 11.79 2.89
C SER A 44 -0.14 10.52 2.50
N VAL A 45 -0.53 9.34 3.02
CA VAL A 45 0.05 8.06 2.57
C VAL A 45 -0.62 7.62 1.28
N GLU A 46 0.21 7.28 0.30
CA GLU A 46 -0.24 6.65 -0.94
C GLU A 46 -0.34 5.14 -0.75
N ALA A 47 -1.39 4.55 -1.34
CA ALA A 47 -1.63 3.12 -1.31
C ALA A 47 -1.73 2.57 -2.74
N GLN A 48 -1.14 1.40 -2.94
CA GLN A 48 -1.17 0.67 -4.21
C GLN A 48 -1.36 -0.82 -4.01
N TYR A 49 -1.99 -1.46 -4.98
CA TYR A 49 -2.22 -2.89 -4.98
C TYR A 49 -1.72 -3.50 -6.29
N SER A 50 -0.86 -4.50 -6.18
CA SER A 50 -0.34 -5.27 -7.32
C SER A 50 0.14 -6.65 -6.84
N GLU A 51 -0.15 -7.70 -7.61
CA GLU A 51 0.14 -9.10 -7.41
C GLU A 51 -0.25 -9.61 -6.01
N GLY A 52 -1.41 -9.18 -5.50
CA GLY A 52 -1.85 -9.51 -4.14
C GLY A 52 -1.11 -8.77 -3.03
N LYS A 53 -0.24 -7.81 -3.36
CA LYS A 53 0.54 -7.03 -2.39
C LYS A 53 -0.03 -5.63 -2.28
N LEU A 54 -0.29 -5.19 -1.05
CA LEU A 54 -0.70 -3.83 -0.71
C LEU A 54 0.53 -3.03 -0.25
N TYR A 55 0.89 -2.03 -1.03
CA TYR A 55 2.02 -1.14 -0.76
C TYR A 55 1.54 0.15 -0.10
N PHE A 56 2.25 0.58 0.93
CA PHE A 56 2.08 1.91 1.52
C PHE A 56 3.35 2.72 1.37
N ARG A 57 3.23 3.95 0.87
CA ARG A 57 4.35 4.88 0.71
C ARG A 57 3.99 6.25 1.25
N GLY A 58 4.92 6.88 1.96
CA GLY A 58 4.71 8.21 2.53
C GLY A 58 5.59 8.47 3.74
N ILE A 59 5.41 9.65 4.33
CA ILE A 59 6.09 10.06 5.56
C ILE A 59 5.06 10.14 6.68
N LEU A 60 5.35 9.49 7.80
CA LEU A 60 4.53 9.43 8.98
C LEU A 60 5.22 10.17 10.14
N PRO A 61 4.47 10.85 11.01
CA PRO A 61 5.03 11.67 12.07
C PRO A 61 5.59 10.81 13.20
N THR A 62 5.00 9.64 13.45
CA THR A 62 5.38 8.78 14.57
C THR A 62 5.26 7.30 14.23
N PHE A 63 5.97 6.45 14.96
CA PHE A 63 5.79 4.99 14.91
C PHE A 63 4.37 4.56 15.26
N TYR A 64 3.72 5.26 16.19
CA TYR A 64 2.32 5.00 16.52
C TYR A 64 1.41 5.22 15.31
N THR A 65 1.64 6.28 14.53
CA THR A 65 0.88 6.54 13.31
C THR A 65 1.09 5.45 12.26
N LYS A 66 2.29 4.86 12.20
CA LYS A 66 2.59 3.67 11.38
C LYS A 66 1.81 2.44 11.85
N GLN A 67 1.74 2.20 13.15
CA GLN A 67 0.94 1.08 13.69
C GLN A 67 -0.55 1.24 13.34
N VAL A 68 -1.09 2.45 13.48
CA VAL A 68 -2.47 2.75 13.07
C VAL A 68 -2.65 2.54 11.57
N LEU A 69 -1.71 2.98 10.72
CA LEU A 69 -1.77 2.72 9.28
C LEU A 69 -1.87 1.21 8.99
N LEU A 70 -1.02 0.40 9.62
CA LEU A 70 -1.00 -1.05 9.39
C LEU A 70 -2.25 -1.75 9.92
N SER A 71 -2.80 -1.29 11.05
CA SER A 71 -4.06 -1.84 11.58
C SER A 71 -5.26 -1.59 10.66
N LEU A 72 -5.22 -0.52 9.86
CA LEU A 72 -6.27 -0.27 8.83
C LEU A 72 -6.26 -1.29 7.69
N ALA A 73 -5.25 -2.16 7.60
CA ALA A 73 -5.10 -3.15 6.55
C ALA A 73 -5.18 -4.61 7.03
N GLU A 74 -5.34 -4.86 8.34
CA GLU A 74 -5.27 -6.21 8.93
C GLU A 74 -6.31 -7.20 8.37
N ASP A 75 -7.53 -6.74 8.11
CA ASP A 75 -8.63 -7.57 7.60
C ASP A 75 -8.64 -7.73 6.07
N LEU A 76 -7.71 -7.07 5.35
CA LEU A 76 -7.68 -7.10 3.89
C LEU A 76 -7.18 -8.44 3.34
N ALA A 77 -6.64 -9.33 4.18
CA ALA A 77 -6.35 -10.71 3.80
C ALA A 77 -7.61 -11.43 3.28
N ALA A 78 -8.77 -11.19 3.90
CA ALA A 78 -10.05 -11.71 3.44
C ALA A 78 -10.55 -11.09 2.12
N LYS A 79 -9.84 -10.07 1.61
CA LYS A 79 -10.11 -9.36 0.36
C LYS A 79 -9.04 -9.63 -0.72
N GLY A 80 -8.18 -10.64 -0.52
CA GLY A 80 -7.17 -11.02 -1.50
C GLY A 80 -5.80 -10.38 -1.32
N VAL A 81 -5.57 -9.60 -0.25
CA VAL A 81 -4.24 -9.09 0.08
C VAL A 81 -3.42 -10.23 0.72
N ILE A 82 -2.42 -10.70 -0.01
CA ILE A 82 -1.48 -11.76 0.42
C ILE A 82 -0.39 -11.16 1.31
N LYS A 83 0.03 -9.92 1.04
CA LYS A 83 1.14 -9.27 1.74
C LYS A 83 0.96 -7.77 1.84
N ILE A 84 1.30 -7.21 2.99
CA ILE A 84 1.46 -5.77 3.17
C ILE A 84 2.95 -5.42 3.03
N VAL A 85 3.25 -4.41 2.22
CA VAL A 85 4.60 -3.88 2.00
C VAL A 85 4.64 -2.45 2.51
N ASP A 86 5.34 -2.25 3.62
CA ASP A 86 5.48 -0.95 4.27
C ASP A 86 6.75 -0.24 3.78
N GLU A 87 6.60 0.72 2.87
CA GLU A 87 7.66 1.62 2.41
C GLU A 87 7.59 2.99 3.09
N THR A 88 6.78 3.13 4.14
CA THR A 88 6.62 4.42 4.83
C THR A 88 7.80 4.72 5.74
N ARG A 89 8.17 6.01 5.82
CA ARG A 89 9.24 6.49 6.70
C ARG A 89 8.63 7.23 7.88
N VAL A 90 9.21 7.03 9.07
CA VAL A 90 8.86 7.84 10.24
C VAL A 90 9.83 9.02 10.31
N LEU A 91 9.31 10.24 10.56
CA LEU A 91 10.14 11.41 10.81
C LEU A 91 11.06 11.12 12.00
N LYS A 92 12.37 11.26 11.79
CA LYS A 92 13.34 11.26 12.88
C LYS A 92 13.38 12.67 13.46
N HIS A 93 13.08 12.79 14.74
CA HIS A 93 13.34 14.02 15.51
C HIS A 93 14.84 14.23 15.66
#